data_AF-A0A106BB49-F1
#
_entry.id   AF-A0A106BB49-F1
#
_cell.length_a   1.000
_cell.length_b   1.000
_cell.length_c   1.000
_cell.angle_alpha   90.00
_cell.angle_beta   90.00
_cell.angle_gamma   90.00
#
_symmetry.space_group_name_H-M   'P 1'
#
loop_
_entity.id
_entity.type
_entity.pdbx_description
1 polymer ?
#
loop_
_entity_poly.entity_id
_entity_poly.type
_entity_poly.pdbx_seq_one_letter_code
_entity_poly.pdbx_strand_id
1 'polypeptide(L)'
;NYFLVSDAQKFLDSIADVFARVVEETGSIAGGAISTQRLTSSEAAGVFQARFNPVANYWSGRVIKYPLSLSADNSIVIGSTPIWEAGQVLTTATKIDHGVNRNIVIGPPLGRQGTDSPTPFLWDDLVQAHKDALNSTPAGVFDTLGDKRVKYLRGDQRDEISSANPTAPFRPRDIVLGDIINSGLVYLGKPSSGTSGADYRTFYDANKSRKPVVFVNANDGMLHAFYDLDGKEAFAYVPGFLSGRLKLLPDQDYSHNSFADATPVVAEAYFGSKWRTTLVSGVGG
;
A
#
# COMPACT_ATOMS: atom_id res chain seq x y z
N ASN A 1 38.25 27.93 29.22
CA ASN A 1 38.51 28.46 27.87
C ASN A 1 39.29 27.43 27.09
N TYR A 2 38.84 26.81 26.00
CA TYR A 2 37.68 27.02 25.15
C TYR A 2 37.64 25.75 24.26
N PHE A 3 36.75 24.79 24.53
CA PHE A 3 36.51 23.63 23.65
C PHE A 3 35.05 23.71 23.23
N LEU A 4 34.71 24.60 22.30
CA LEU A 4 33.33 24.78 21.81
C LEU A 4 33.34 25.75 20.62
N VAL A 5 33.74 25.29 19.44
CA VAL A 5 33.25 25.83 18.15
C VAL A 5 33.39 24.78 17.03
N SER A 6 34.46 23.98 17.01
CA SER A 6 34.75 23.11 15.85
C SER A 6 33.85 21.87 15.72
N ASP A 7 33.36 21.31 16.82
CA ASP A 7 32.49 20.12 16.77
C ASP A 7 31.03 20.48 16.52
N ALA A 8 30.59 21.68 16.93
CA ALA A 8 29.25 22.15 16.58
C ALA A 8 29.15 22.43 15.07
N GLN A 9 30.19 23.02 14.46
CA GLN A 9 30.21 23.23 13.02
C GLN A 9 30.33 21.91 12.26
N LYS A 10 31.19 20.96 12.68
CA LYS A 10 31.25 19.62 12.06
C LYS A 10 29.97 18.82 12.25
N PHE A 11 29.23 19.03 13.34
CA PHE A 11 27.93 18.40 13.59
C PHE A 11 26.82 19.06 12.75
N LEU A 12 26.86 20.37 12.57
CA LEU A 12 25.94 21.08 11.67
C LEU A 12 26.26 20.78 10.20
N ASP A 13 27.53 20.64 9.84
CA ASP A 13 27.98 20.26 8.50
C ASP A 13 27.66 18.78 8.23
N SER A 14 27.73 17.88 9.22
CA SER A 14 27.31 16.49 9.05
C SER A 14 25.80 16.33 9.00
N ILE A 15 25.04 17.14 9.75
CA ILE A 15 23.58 17.24 9.60
C ILE A 15 23.23 17.84 8.23
N ALA A 16 23.95 18.86 7.78
CA ALA A 16 23.76 19.46 6.46
C ALA A 16 24.16 18.49 5.33
N ASP A 17 25.19 17.66 5.50
CA ASP A 17 25.59 16.62 4.54
C ASP A 17 24.61 15.43 4.55
N VAL A 18 24.03 15.10 5.71
CA VAL A 18 22.93 14.11 5.82
C VAL A 18 21.67 14.64 5.13
N PHE A 19 21.29 15.90 5.37
CA PHE A 19 20.16 16.52 4.66
C PHE A 19 20.47 16.74 3.18
N ALA A 20 21.71 17.08 2.81
CA ALA A 20 22.14 17.22 1.43
C ALA A 20 22.17 15.87 0.69
N ARG A 21 22.48 14.76 1.36
CA ARG A 21 22.36 13.40 0.78
C ARG A 21 20.91 12.92 0.69
N VAL A 22 20.08 13.29 1.67
CA VAL A 22 18.61 13.08 1.59
C VAL A 22 18.01 13.94 0.46
N VAL A 23 18.61 15.10 0.16
CA VAL A 23 18.23 15.99 -0.95
C VAL A 23 18.95 15.63 -2.27
N GLU A 24 20.10 14.97 -2.28
CA GLU A 24 20.76 14.47 -3.50
C GLU A 24 20.11 13.17 -3.99
N GLU A 25 19.46 12.37 -3.12
CA GLU A 25 18.45 11.39 -3.55
C GLU A 25 17.18 12.07 -4.13
N THR A 26 17.02 13.40 -4.02
CA THR A 26 15.95 14.20 -4.67
C THR A 26 16.37 14.94 -5.94
N GLY A 27 17.53 14.60 -6.53
CA GLY A 27 18.03 15.22 -7.75
C GLY A 27 17.59 14.54 -9.06
N SER A 28 16.31 14.61 -9.44
CA SER A 28 15.94 14.72 -10.86
C SER A 28 14.53 15.25 -11.04
N ILE A 29 14.44 16.49 -11.52
CA ILE A 29 13.23 17.14 -12.06
C ILE A 29 12.90 16.57 -13.47
N ALA A 30 13.34 15.35 -13.76
CA ALA A 30 12.82 14.48 -14.79
C ALA A 30 12.57 13.09 -14.16
N GLY A 31 11.39 12.92 -13.55
CA GLY A 31 10.88 11.62 -13.10
C GLY A 31 11.57 10.99 -11.90
N GLY A 32 11.74 11.72 -10.79
CA GLY A 32 12.20 11.16 -9.52
C GLY A 32 11.03 10.78 -8.60
N ALA A 33 10.78 9.49 -8.43
CA ALA A 33 9.93 8.96 -7.36
C ALA A 33 10.57 9.26 -5.99
N ILE A 34 9.99 10.15 -5.19
CA ILE A 34 10.46 10.35 -3.80
C ILE A 34 9.98 9.17 -2.95
N SER A 35 10.90 8.55 -2.22
CA SER A 35 10.54 7.56 -1.21
C SER A 35 9.76 8.23 -0.10
N THR A 36 8.55 7.77 0.14
CA THR A 36 7.67 8.45 1.07
C THR A 36 7.88 7.97 2.50
N GLN A 37 8.09 6.67 2.73
CA GLN A 37 8.32 6.11 4.07
C GLN A 37 9.21 4.86 4.06
N ARG A 38 10.09 4.72 5.07
CA ARG A 38 10.98 3.57 5.31
C ARG A 38 10.62 2.91 6.64
N LEU A 39 10.54 1.58 6.66
CA LEU A 39 10.30 0.77 7.86
C LEU A 39 11.41 -0.27 8.03
N THR A 40 11.96 -0.38 9.23
CA THR A 40 12.89 -1.44 9.61
C THR A 40 12.29 -2.28 10.73
N SER A 41 12.43 -3.60 10.64
CA SER A 41 12.01 -4.54 11.69
C SER A 41 13.07 -5.61 11.84
N SER A 42 13.53 -5.86 13.07
CA SER A 42 14.56 -6.87 13.34
C SER A 42 14.14 -8.27 12.91
N GLU A 43 12.83 -8.55 12.93
CA GLU A 43 12.24 -9.81 12.47
C GLU A 43 12.14 -9.90 10.94
N ALA A 44 12.02 -8.76 10.25
CA ALA A 44 11.89 -8.72 8.81
C ALA A 44 13.21 -8.98 8.07
N ALA A 45 14.35 -8.91 8.77
CA ALA A 45 15.69 -9.00 8.20
C ALA A 45 15.86 -8.11 6.95
N GLY A 46 15.21 -6.93 6.95
CA GLY A 46 15.10 -6.09 5.78
C GLY A 46 14.51 -4.71 6.08
N VAL A 47 14.64 -3.83 5.11
CA VAL A 47 14.05 -2.50 5.09
C VAL A 47 12.96 -2.46 4.04
N PHE A 48 11.77 -2.03 4.42
CA PHE A 48 10.69 -1.77 3.48
C PHE A 48 10.69 -0.30 3.09
N GLN A 49 10.41 -0.04 1.82
CA GLN A 49 10.33 1.31 1.27
C GLN A 49 9.09 1.44 0.40
N ALA A 50 8.31 2.49 0.63
CA ALA A 50 7.22 2.88 -0.25
C ALA A 50 7.72 3.92 -1.28
N ARG A 51 7.29 3.79 -2.53
CA ARG A 51 7.58 4.72 -3.63
C ARG A 51 6.35 4.93 -4.50
N PHE A 52 6.37 6.00 -5.29
CA PHE A 52 5.33 6.28 -6.30
C PHE A 52 5.92 6.80 -7.60
N ASN A 53 5.22 6.60 -8.72
CA ASN A 53 5.58 7.12 -10.04
C ASN A 53 4.71 8.36 -10.36
N PRO A 54 5.30 9.58 -10.37
CA PRO A 54 4.56 10.81 -10.68
C PRO A 54 4.31 11.04 -12.16
N VAL A 55 4.72 10.12 -13.06
CA VAL A 55 4.44 10.24 -14.49
C VAL A 55 2.94 10.36 -14.71
N ALA A 56 2.54 11.40 -15.43
CA ALA A 56 1.15 11.68 -15.76
C ALA A 56 0.46 10.42 -16.30
N ASN A 57 -0.79 10.22 -15.88
CA ASN A 57 -1.62 9.05 -16.15
C ASN A 57 -1.18 7.71 -15.53
N TYR A 58 -0.01 7.56 -14.91
CA TYR A 58 0.35 6.30 -14.22
C TYR A 58 -0.01 6.32 -12.75
N TRP A 59 0.54 7.26 -11.96
CA TRP A 59 0.28 7.36 -10.52
C TRP A 59 0.29 6.00 -9.83
N SER A 60 1.38 5.26 -10.03
CA SER A 60 1.53 3.90 -9.55
C SER A 60 2.47 3.85 -8.35
N GLY A 61 2.27 2.86 -7.47
CA GLY A 61 3.04 2.69 -6.24
C GLY A 61 3.86 1.42 -6.23
N ARG A 62 4.84 1.40 -5.33
CA ARG A 62 5.73 0.26 -5.11
C ARG A 62 5.99 0.12 -3.61
N VAL A 63 5.92 -1.12 -3.12
CA VAL A 63 6.49 -1.51 -1.83
C VAL A 63 7.68 -2.39 -2.10
N ILE A 64 8.85 -1.98 -1.64
CA ILE A 64 10.12 -2.62 -1.96
C ILE A 64 10.75 -3.13 -0.68
N LYS A 65 11.21 -4.39 -0.66
CA LYS A 65 12.02 -4.92 0.45
C LYS A 65 13.48 -4.97 0.03
N TYR A 66 14.35 -4.31 0.78
CA TYR A 66 15.81 -4.42 0.66
C TYR A 66 16.38 -5.29 1.78
N PRO A 67 17.44 -6.07 1.52
CA PRO A 67 18.08 -6.85 2.57
C PRO A 67 18.81 -5.92 3.55
N LEU A 68 18.78 -6.30 4.82
CA LEU A 68 19.52 -5.64 5.90
C LEU A 68 20.66 -6.56 6.35
N SER A 69 21.88 -6.06 6.38
CA SER A 69 23.04 -6.80 6.88
C SER A 69 23.86 -5.94 7.85
N LEU A 70 24.73 -6.61 8.61
CA LEU A 70 25.76 -5.97 9.41
C LEU A 70 27.09 -6.14 8.68
N SER A 71 27.82 -5.05 8.48
CA SER A 71 29.20 -5.11 7.98
C SER A 71 30.16 -5.53 9.09
N ALA A 72 31.41 -5.80 8.70
CA ALA A 72 32.46 -6.29 9.60
C ALA A 72 32.81 -5.31 10.75
N ASP A 73 32.43 -4.04 10.62
CA ASP A 73 32.59 -2.97 11.62
C ASP A 73 31.35 -2.76 12.49
N ASN A 74 30.37 -3.67 12.46
CA ASN A 74 29.08 -3.59 13.13
C ASN A 74 28.19 -2.41 12.68
N SER A 75 28.46 -1.79 11.52
CA SER A 75 27.52 -0.83 10.93
C SER A 75 26.40 -1.54 10.16
N ILE A 76 25.23 -0.89 10.12
CA ILE A 76 24.05 -1.42 9.42
C ILE A 76 24.16 -1.05 7.94
N VAL A 77 24.06 -2.05 7.07
CA VAL A 77 24.10 -1.88 5.61
C VAL A 77 22.76 -2.30 5.01
N ILE A 78 22.21 -1.44 4.16
CA ILE A 78 21.02 -1.73 3.35
C ILE A 78 21.52 -2.12 1.96
N GLY A 79 21.17 -3.30 1.48
CA GLY A 79 21.55 -3.72 0.12
C GLY A 79 20.87 -2.88 -0.95
N SER A 80 21.55 -2.72 -2.09
CA SER A 80 21.04 -1.95 -3.23
C SER A 80 20.11 -2.75 -4.15
N THR A 81 20.15 -4.08 -4.08
CA THR A 81 19.27 -4.97 -4.85
C THR A 81 18.05 -5.34 -4.01
N PRO A 82 16.82 -5.08 -4.48
CA PRO A 82 15.62 -5.47 -3.75
C PRO A 82 15.46 -7.00 -3.73
N ILE A 83 14.97 -7.53 -2.61
CA ILE A 83 14.54 -8.93 -2.47
C ILE A 83 13.28 -9.16 -3.31
N TRP A 84 12.33 -8.22 -3.22
CA TRP A 84 11.10 -8.20 -4.01
C TRP A 84 10.53 -6.77 -4.09
N GLU A 85 9.64 -6.57 -5.06
CA GLU A 85 8.86 -5.34 -5.25
C GLU A 85 7.38 -5.70 -5.47
N ALA A 86 6.52 -5.36 -4.52
CA ALA A 86 5.14 -5.85 -4.46
C ALA A 86 4.28 -5.38 -5.63
N GLY A 87 4.48 -4.15 -6.12
CA GLY A 87 3.76 -3.63 -7.28
C GLY A 87 4.06 -4.43 -8.54
N GLN A 88 5.32 -4.78 -8.76
CA GLN A 88 5.77 -5.66 -9.86
C GLN A 88 5.27 -7.10 -9.71
N VAL A 89 5.34 -7.68 -8.49
CA VAL A 89 4.81 -9.02 -8.21
C VAL A 89 3.31 -9.07 -8.51
N LEU A 90 2.56 -8.07 -8.03
CA LEU A 90 1.13 -7.95 -8.24
C LEU A 90 0.80 -7.79 -9.73
N THR A 91 1.47 -6.85 -10.42
CA THR A 91 1.25 -6.59 -11.86
C THR A 91 1.56 -7.82 -12.72
N THR A 92 2.60 -8.58 -12.36
CA THR A 92 2.95 -9.82 -13.07
C THR A 92 1.86 -10.88 -12.90
N ALA A 93 1.31 -11.02 -11.69
CA ALA A 93 0.21 -11.94 -11.43
C ALA A 93 -1.07 -11.52 -12.20
N THR A 94 -1.44 -10.24 -12.17
CA THR A 94 -2.66 -9.76 -12.84
C THR A 94 -2.58 -9.78 -14.36
N LYS A 95 -1.37 -9.74 -14.94
CA LYS A 95 -1.19 -9.99 -16.38
C LYS A 95 -1.51 -11.42 -16.81
N ILE A 96 -1.44 -12.38 -15.88
CA ILE A 96 -1.72 -13.79 -16.14
C ILE A 96 -3.20 -14.09 -15.87
N ASP A 97 -3.73 -13.62 -14.74
CA ASP A 97 -5.06 -14.03 -14.25
C ASP A 97 -6.11 -12.93 -14.29
N HIS A 98 -5.78 -11.73 -14.78
CA HIS A 98 -6.66 -10.56 -14.83
C HIS A 98 -7.23 -10.14 -13.46
N GLY A 99 -6.49 -10.37 -12.38
CA GLY A 99 -6.88 -10.03 -11.01
C GLY A 99 -7.95 -10.97 -10.42
N VAL A 100 -8.22 -12.11 -11.06
CA VAL A 100 -9.23 -13.07 -10.59
C VAL A 100 -8.82 -13.69 -9.25
N ASN A 101 -7.54 -13.99 -9.02
CA ASN A 101 -7.11 -14.60 -7.75
C ASN A 101 -6.87 -13.60 -6.62
N ARG A 102 -7.04 -12.30 -6.86
CA ARG A 102 -6.88 -11.29 -5.79
C ARG A 102 -8.01 -11.40 -4.77
N ASN A 103 -7.63 -11.52 -3.50
CA ASN A 103 -8.56 -11.49 -2.39
C ASN A 103 -8.83 -10.04 -1.97
N ILE A 104 -9.84 -9.42 -2.61
CA ILE A 104 -10.23 -8.04 -2.34
C ILE A 104 -11.64 -8.04 -1.76
N VAL A 105 -11.81 -7.38 -0.63
CA VAL A 105 -13.09 -7.18 0.05
C VAL A 105 -13.44 -5.70 0.08
N ILE A 106 -14.72 -5.37 -0.03
CA ILE A 106 -15.23 -4.01 0.09
C ILE A 106 -16.16 -3.91 1.31
N GLY A 107 -15.94 -2.87 2.11
CA GLY A 107 -16.83 -2.56 3.23
C GLY A 107 -18.20 -2.07 2.75
N PRO A 108 -19.20 -1.98 3.64
CA PRO A 108 -20.52 -1.50 3.27
C PRO A 108 -20.54 -0.06 2.70
N PRO A 109 -21.58 0.30 1.92
CA PRO A 109 -21.82 1.68 1.49
C PRO A 109 -21.90 2.66 2.66
N LEU A 110 -21.68 3.95 2.38
CA LEU A 110 -21.81 5.02 3.37
C LEU A 110 -23.18 4.94 4.08
N GLY A 111 -23.18 4.94 5.41
CA GLY A 111 -24.39 4.83 6.23
C GLY A 111 -24.80 3.40 6.56
N ARG A 112 -24.06 2.38 6.10
CA ARG A 112 -24.33 0.95 6.39
C ARG A 112 -23.21 0.27 7.19
N GLN A 113 -22.16 1.01 7.57
CA GLN A 113 -21.06 0.49 8.38
C GLN A 113 -21.56 -0.03 9.73
N GLY A 114 -21.08 -1.21 10.14
CA GLY A 114 -21.51 -1.88 11.38
C GLY A 114 -22.90 -2.51 11.34
N THR A 115 -23.65 -2.34 10.24
CA THR A 115 -24.94 -2.99 10.02
C THR A 115 -24.81 -4.12 9.00
N ASP A 116 -24.23 -3.82 7.85
CA ASP A 116 -24.02 -4.81 6.78
C ASP A 116 -22.61 -5.43 6.88
N SER A 117 -22.48 -6.64 6.37
CA SER A 117 -21.18 -7.31 6.24
C SER A 117 -20.45 -6.83 4.98
N PRO A 118 -19.11 -6.77 4.98
CA PRO A 118 -18.32 -6.59 3.77
C PRO A 118 -18.61 -7.70 2.74
N THR A 119 -18.49 -7.37 1.45
CA THR A 119 -18.65 -8.35 0.36
C THR A 119 -17.35 -8.49 -0.43
N PRO A 120 -17.16 -9.60 -1.19
CA PRO A 120 -16.11 -9.67 -2.19
C PRO A 120 -16.21 -8.49 -3.17
N PHE A 121 -15.08 -7.90 -3.53
CA PHE A 121 -15.02 -6.82 -4.51
C PHE A 121 -15.06 -7.40 -5.94
N LEU A 122 -16.17 -8.07 -6.27
CA LEU A 122 -16.48 -8.65 -7.57
C LEU A 122 -17.82 -8.06 -8.02
N TRP A 123 -17.97 -7.74 -9.30
CA TRP A 123 -19.13 -7.01 -9.80
C TRP A 123 -20.45 -7.64 -9.34
N ASP A 124 -20.61 -8.95 -9.51
CA ASP A 124 -21.85 -9.65 -9.18
C ASP A 124 -22.16 -9.62 -7.68
N ASP A 125 -21.14 -9.66 -6.82
CA ASP A 125 -21.23 -9.63 -5.35
C ASP A 125 -21.41 -8.23 -4.76
N LEU A 126 -21.27 -7.17 -5.56
CA LEU A 126 -21.50 -5.81 -5.10
C LEU A 126 -22.98 -5.55 -4.83
N VAL A 127 -23.26 -4.90 -3.70
CA VAL A 127 -24.57 -4.32 -3.41
C VAL A 127 -24.91 -3.23 -4.43
N GLN A 128 -26.21 -2.99 -4.66
CA GLN A 128 -26.69 -2.09 -5.71
C GLN A 128 -26.09 -0.68 -5.61
N ALA A 129 -25.95 -0.13 -4.41
CA ALA A 129 -25.37 1.21 -4.22
C ALA A 129 -23.92 1.32 -4.74
N HIS A 130 -23.11 0.27 -4.64
CA HIS A 130 -21.76 0.26 -5.22
C HIS A 130 -21.81 0.11 -6.74
N LYS A 131 -22.73 -0.71 -7.27
CA LYS A 131 -22.95 -0.85 -8.71
C LYS A 131 -23.35 0.48 -9.34
N ASP A 132 -24.28 1.20 -8.73
CA ASP A 132 -24.74 2.52 -9.19
C ASP A 132 -23.60 3.55 -9.17
N ALA A 133 -22.82 3.57 -8.09
CA ALA A 133 -21.66 4.44 -7.95
C ALA A 133 -20.61 4.23 -9.05
N LEU A 134 -20.32 2.98 -9.41
CA LEU A 134 -19.30 2.60 -10.39
C LEU A 134 -19.81 2.62 -11.84
N ASN A 135 -21.13 2.60 -12.08
CA ASN A 135 -21.75 2.70 -13.41
C ASN A 135 -21.86 4.13 -13.94
N SER A 136 -20.97 5.03 -13.50
CA SER A 136 -20.97 6.42 -13.97
C SER A 136 -19.57 6.92 -14.27
N THR A 137 -19.49 7.89 -15.19
CA THR A 137 -18.28 8.67 -15.45
C THR A 137 -17.92 9.54 -14.23
N PRO A 138 -16.72 10.15 -14.19
CA PRO A 138 -16.38 11.17 -13.20
C PRO A 138 -17.44 12.28 -13.08
N ALA A 139 -18.01 12.71 -14.21
CA ALA A 139 -19.07 13.72 -14.26
C ALA A 139 -20.45 13.21 -13.80
N GLY A 140 -20.59 11.94 -13.42
CA GLY A 140 -21.84 11.35 -12.94
C GLY A 140 -22.78 10.87 -14.04
N VAL A 141 -22.32 10.80 -15.29
CA VAL A 141 -23.12 10.30 -16.42
C VAL A 141 -23.10 8.78 -16.42
N PHE A 142 -24.27 8.15 -16.49
CA PHE A 142 -24.38 6.69 -16.54
C PHE A 142 -23.80 6.13 -17.84
N ASP A 143 -22.93 5.13 -17.76
CA ASP A 143 -22.19 4.59 -18.93
C ASP A 143 -22.09 3.07 -19.01
N THR A 144 -22.68 2.34 -18.06
CA THR A 144 -22.67 0.85 -18.01
C THR A 144 -21.28 0.19 -17.90
N LEU A 145 -20.21 0.94 -17.62
CA LEU A 145 -18.85 0.40 -17.55
C LEU A 145 -18.47 -0.13 -16.15
N GLY A 146 -19.42 -0.26 -15.22
CA GLY A 146 -19.15 -0.60 -13.81
C GLY A 146 -18.40 -1.92 -13.62
N ASP A 147 -18.80 -2.99 -14.32
CA ASP A 147 -18.08 -4.28 -14.27
C ASP A 147 -16.63 -4.14 -14.75
N LYS A 148 -16.43 -3.42 -15.87
CA LYS A 148 -15.10 -3.13 -16.40
C LYS A 148 -14.28 -2.29 -15.42
N ARG A 149 -14.88 -1.32 -14.72
CA ARG A 149 -14.20 -0.53 -13.68
C ARG A 149 -13.79 -1.39 -12.49
N VAL A 150 -14.63 -2.32 -12.04
CA VAL A 150 -14.25 -3.27 -10.98
C VAL A 150 -13.07 -4.12 -11.45
N LYS A 151 -13.12 -4.68 -12.67
CA LYS A 151 -11.99 -5.45 -13.23
C LYS A 151 -10.71 -4.63 -13.33
N TYR A 152 -10.81 -3.37 -13.77
CA TYR A 152 -9.68 -2.43 -13.79
C TYR A 152 -9.08 -2.23 -12.39
N LEU A 153 -9.90 -1.94 -11.38
CA LEU A 153 -9.47 -1.74 -9.99
C LEU A 153 -8.89 -3.01 -9.37
N ARG A 154 -9.33 -4.19 -9.82
CA ARG A 154 -8.72 -5.47 -9.49
C ARG A 154 -7.40 -5.72 -10.23
N GLY A 155 -7.06 -4.94 -11.26
CA GLY A 155 -5.79 -5.00 -11.97
C GLY A 155 -5.85 -5.61 -13.37
N ASP A 156 -7.04 -5.84 -13.93
CA ASP A 156 -7.19 -6.18 -15.34
C ASP A 156 -6.86 -4.97 -16.21
N GLN A 157 -5.90 -5.13 -17.12
CA GLN A 157 -5.40 -4.07 -18.00
C GLN A 157 -5.99 -4.13 -19.42
N ARG A 158 -6.93 -5.05 -19.71
CA ARG A 158 -7.45 -5.25 -21.08
C ARG A 158 -8.30 -4.10 -21.62
N ASP A 159 -8.94 -3.33 -20.75
CA ASP A 159 -9.75 -2.16 -21.09
C ASP A 159 -8.95 -0.83 -20.96
N GLU A 160 -7.61 -0.92 -20.88
CA GLU A 160 -6.72 0.24 -20.87
C GLU A 160 -6.33 0.66 -22.29
N ILE A 161 -6.17 1.97 -22.49
CA ILE A 161 -5.66 2.51 -23.76
C ILE A 161 -4.27 1.96 -24.01
N SER A 162 -4.07 1.45 -25.21
CA SER A 162 -2.78 1.01 -25.72
C SER A 162 -2.68 1.26 -27.21
N SER A 163 -1.48 1.10 -27.78
CA SER A 163 -1.31 1.14 -29.24
C SER A 163 -2.17 0.11 -29.97
N ALA A 164 -2.47 -1.03 -29.35
CA ALA A 164 -3.34 -2.08 -29.90
C ALA A 164 -4.84 -1.81 -29.68
N ASN A 165 -5.19 -0.98 -28.70
CA ASN A 165 -6.58 -0.62 -28.38
C ASN A 165 -6.69 0.88 -28.02
N PRO A 166 -6.62 1.79 -29.01
CA PRO A 166 -6.58 3.23 -28.76
C PRO A 166 -7.93 3.80 -28.29
N THR A 167 -9.03 3.05 -28.43
CA THR A 167 -10.39 3.46 -28.04
C THR A 167 -10.85 2.81 -26.74
N ALA A 168 -9.96 2.14 -26.01
CA ALA A 168 -10.29 1.56 -24.72
C ALA A 168 -10.74 2.65 -23.73
N PRO A 169 -11.65 2.34 -22.78
CA PRO A 169 -12.24 3.38 -21.93
C PRO A 169 -11.30 3.89 -20.84
N PHE A 170 -10.27 3.15 -20.44
CA PHE A 170 -9.49 3.47 -19.24
C PHE A 170 -8.05 3.91 -19.51
N ARG A 171 -7.47 4.70 -18.59
CA ARG A 171 -6.05 5.09 -18.66
C ARG A 171 -5.10 3.88 -18.57
N PRO A 172 -3.93 3.93 -19.21
CA PRO A 172 -2.89 2.93 -19.03
C PRO A 172 -2.25 2.99 -17.64
N ARG A 173 -1.76 1.84 -17.16
CA ARG A 173 -0.92 1.73 -15.96
C ARG A 173 0.36 0.95 -16.24
N ASP A 174 1.48 1.44 -15.73
CA ASP A 174 2.75 0.69 -15.73
C ASP A 174 2.76 -0.40 -14.64
N ILE A 175 2.21 -0.08 -13.47
CA ILE A 175 2.05 -0.94 -12.29
C ILE A 175 0.63 -0.79 -11.76
N VAL A 176 -0.01 -1.90 -11.36
CA VAL A 176 -1.43 -1.91 -10.94
C VAL A 176 -1.66 -1.42 -9.51
N LEU A 177 -0.63 -1.45 -8.66
CA LEU A 177 -0.67 -0.88 -7.31
C LEU A 177 -0.73 0.65 -7.41
N GLY A 178 -1.69 1.28 -6.73
CA GLY A 178 -1.79 2.74 -6.70
C GLY A 178 -0.62 3.41 -6.00
N ASP A 179 -0.38 4.70 -6.29
CA ASP A 179 0.69 5.47 -5.67
C ASP A 179 0.63 5.49 -4.14
N ILE A 180 1.79 5.55 -3.48
CA ILE A 180 1.91 5.59 -2.02
C ILE A 180 2.68 6.85 -1.63
N ILE A 181 1.95 7.93 -1.32
CA ILE A 181 2.53 9.24 -1.01
C ILE A 181 2.61 9.51 0.50
N ASN A 182 1.51 9.42 1.24
CA ASN A 182 1.52 9.75 2.67
C ASN A 182 1.33 8.56 3.60
N SER A 183 1.06 7.36 3.06
CA SER A 183 0.84 6.18 3.89
C SER A 183 2.14 5.56 4.34
N GLY A 184 2.20 5.26 5.63
CA GLY A 184 3.26 4.42 6.19
C GLY A 184 3.07 2.95 5.97
N LEU A 185 4.21 2.27 6.07
CA LEU A 185 4.31 0.83 6.08
C LEU A 185 4.24 0.36 7.53
N VAL A 186 3.43 -0.65 7.79
CA VAL A 186 3.33 -1.27 9.12
C VAL A 186 3.56 -2.76 9.02
N TYR A 187 4.51 -3.26 9.83
CA TYR A 187 4.89 -4.66 9.85
C TYR A 187 4.17 -5.41 10.98
N LEU A 188 3.62 -6.57 10.64
CA LEU A 188 3.09 -7.54 11.58
C LEU A 188 3.92 -8.82 11.49
N GLY A 189 4.83 -8.98 12.46
CA GLY A 189 5.67 -10.15 12.63
C GLY A 189 5.12 -11.11 13.66
N LYS A 190 5.95 -11.86 14.38
CA LYS A 190 5.47 -12.73 15.48
C LYS A 190 4.86 -11.88 16.61
N PRO A 191 3.96 -12.42 17.45
CA PRO A 191 3.47 -11.69 18.60
C PRO A 191 4.58 -11.27 19.56
N SER A 192 4.39 -10.15 20.26
CA SER A 192 5.39 -9.67 21.22
C SER A 192 5.58 -10.69 22.34
N SER A 193 6.82 -11.02 22.69
CA SER A 193 7.12 -11.83 23.89
C SER A 193 7.12 -11.00 25.18
N GLY A 194 6.95 -9.67 25.08
CA GLY A 194 6.97 -8.75 26.22
C GLY A 194 5.64 -8.63 26.95
N THR A 195 4.53 -9.09 26.36
CA THR A 195 3.21 -9.08 27.00
C THR A 195 3.05 -10.31 27.89
N SER A 196 2.67 -10.10 29.15
CA SER A 196 2.50 -11.13 30.17
C SER A 196 1.03 -11.55 30.36
N GLY A 197 0.82 -12.74 30.93
CA GLY A 197 -0.51 -13.31 31.21
C GLY A 197 -0.75 -14.65 30.54
N ALA A 198 -1.43 -15.57 31.23
CA ALA A 198 -1.68 -16.93 30.73
C ALA A 198 -2.45 -16.93 29.40
N ASP A 199 -3.51 -16.14 29.30
CA ASP A 199 -4.31 -16.01 28.07
C ASP A 199 -3.50 -15.46 26.89
N TYR A 200 -2.59 -14.51 27.16
CA TYR A 200 -1.72 -13.98 26.12
C TYR A 200 -0.68 -15.03 25.69
N ARG A 201 -0.16 -15.85 26.62
CA ARG A 201 0.78 -16.92 26.27
C ARG A 201 0.14 -17.93 25.31
N THR A 202 -1.11 -18.30 25.55
CA THR A 202 -1.87 -19.15 24.61
C THR A 202 -2.00 -18.50 23.23
N PHE A 203 -2.32 -17.20 23.18
CA PHE A 203 -2.35 -16.45 21.93
C PHE A 203 -1.00 -16.39 21.22
N TYR A 204 0.10 -16.10 21.96
CA TYR A 204 1.46 -16.10 21.45
C TYR A 204 1.82 -17.46 20.85
N ASP A 205 1.62 -18.54 21.59
CA ASP A 205 1.99 -19.89 21.12
C ASP A 205 1.19 -20.32 19.89
N ALA A 206 -0.07 -19.90 19.78
CA ALA A 206 -0.91 -20.13 18.61
C ALA A 206 -0.52 -19.29 17.38
N ASN A 207 0.11 -18.12 17.56
CA ASN A 207 0.36 -17.15 16.48
C ASN A 207 1.85 -16.88 16.20
N LYS A 208 2.80 -17.43 16.97
CA LYS A 208 4.25 -17.21 16.79
C LYS A 208 4.80 -17.65 15.44
N SER A 209 4.08 -18.50 14.71
CA SER A 209 4.40 -18.95 13.35
C SER A 209 3.55 -18.29 12.25
N ARG A 210 2.79 -17.23 12.58
CA ARG A 210 2.00 -16.49 11.58
C ARG A 210 2.93 -15.94 10.49
N LYS A 211 2.48 -16.01 9.24
CA LYS A 211 3.22 -15.42 8.12
C LYS A 211 3.31 -13.92 8.34
N PRO A 212 4.51 -13.31 8.34
CA PRO A 212 4.61 -11.87 8.51
C PRO A 212 4.03 -11.11 7.33
N VAL A 213 3.42 -9.96 7.62
CA VAL A 213 2.70 -9.14 6.64
C VAL A 213 3.11 -7.67 6.81
N VAL A 214 3.22 -6.97 5.68
CA VAL A 214 3.37 -5.52 5.63
C VAL A 214 2.05 -4.91 5.14
N PHE A 215 1.52 -3.96 5.89
CA PHE A 215 0.30 -3.22 5.57
C PHE A 215 0.65 -1.83 5.05
N VAL A 216 -0.10 -1.36 4.06
CA VAL A 216 0.01 0.00 3.51
C VAL A 216 -1.30 0.41 2.84
N ASN A 217 -1.71 1.66 2.95
CA ASN A 217 -2.73 2.21 2.08
C ASN A 217 -2.08 2.66 0.77
N ALA A 218 -2.71 2.30 -0.34
CA ALA A 218 -2.35 2.77 -1.66
C ALA A 218 -3.49 3.59 -2.24
N ASN A 219 -3.12 4.53 -3.10
CA ASN A 219 -4.04 5.51 -3.65
C ASN A 219 -4.94 4.95 -4.78
N ASP A 220 -4.91 3.63 -5.01
CA ASP A 220 -5.98 2.90 -5.70
C ASP A 220 -7.24 2.72 -4.81
N GLY A 221 -7.21 3.30 -3.62
CA GLY A 221 -8.33 3.33 -2.67
C GLY A 221 -8.38 2.11 -1.77
N MET A 222 -7.29 1.33 -1.70
CA MET A 222 -7.25 0.10 -0.93
C MET A 222 -6.18 0.13 0.17
N LEU A 223 -6.51 -0.50 1.28
CA LEU A 223 -5.52 -1.02 2.22
C LEU A 223 -5.01 -2.35 1.67
N HIS A 224 -3.71 -2.46 1.45
CA HIS A 224 -3.06 -3.70 1.03
C HIS A 224 -2.32 -4.38 2.17
N ALA A 225 -2.26 -5.71 2.09
CA ALA A 225 -1.45 -6.57 2.93
C ALA A 225 -0.54 -7.41 2.04
N PHE A 226 0.79 -7.27 2.18
CA PHE A 226 1.78 -8.03 1.42
C PHE A 226 2.57 -8.97 2.33
N TYR A 227 2.76 -10.22 1.91
CA TYR A 227 3.61 -11.15 2.65
C TYR A 227 5.07 -10.70 2.62
N ASP A 228 5.73 -10.71 3.77
CA ASP A 228 7.15 -10.35 3.92
C ASP A 228 8.08 -11.26 3.10
N LEU A 229 7.67 -12.52 2.89
CA LEU A 229 8.49 -13.53 2.23
C LEU A 229 8.76 -13.20 0.76
N ASP A 230 7.72 -12.83 0.00
CA ASP A 230 7.79 -12.75 -1.46
C ASP A 230 7.05 -11.55 -2.06
N GLY A 231 6.53 -10.63 -1.23
CA GLY A 231 5.82 -9.44 -1.69
C GLY A 231 4.46 -9.75 -2.32
N LYS A 232 3.96 -10.99 -2.26
CA LYS A 232 2.62 -11.32 -2.76
C LYS A 232 1.55 -10.70 -1.89
N GLU A 233 0.51 -10.20 -2.54
CA GLU A 233 -0.67 -9.68 -1.85
C GLU A 233 -1.41 -10.82 -1.12
N ALA A 234 -1.58 -10.66 0.19
CA ALA A 234 -2.36 -11.54 1.04
C ALA A 234 -3.86 -11.22 0.94
N PHE A 235 -4.20 -9.94 1.03
CA PHE A 235 -5.54 -9.40 0.78
C PHE A 235 -5.47 -7.88 0.54
N ALA A 236 -6.57 -7.33 0.03
CA ALA A 236 -6.81 -5.90 0.01
C ALA A 236 -8.22 -5.57 0.55
N TYR A 237 -8.38 -4.40 1.15
CA TYR A 237 -9.64 -3.90 1.67
C TYR A 237 -9.97 -2.52 1.08
N VAL A 238 -11.15 -2.42 0.47
CA VAL A 238 -11.72 -1.17 -0.05
C VAL A 238 -12.70 -0.61 1.00
N PRO A 239 -12.45 0.59 1.56
CA PRO A 239 -13.45 1.29 2.35
C PRO A 239 -14.68 1.60 1.49
N GLY A 240 -15.84 1.01 1.80
CA GLY A 240 -17.03 1.08 0.92
C GLY A 240 -17.55 2.48 0.63
N PHE A 241 -17.34 3.44 1.54
CA PHE A 241 -17.67 4.84 1.33
C PHE A 241 -16.83 5.53 0.25
N LEU A 242 -15.70 4.94 -0.18
CA LEU A 242 -14.90 5.42 -1.31
C LEU A 242 -15.44 4.99 -2.68
N SER A 243 -16.39 4.05 -2.76
CA SER A 243 -16.87 3.48 -4.03
C SER A 243 -17.27 4.54 -5.08
N GLY A 244 -17.93 5.63 -4.67
CA GLY A 244 -18.30 6.73 -5.57
C GLY A 244 -17.12 7.54 -6.11
N ARG A 245 -15.96 7.50 -5.45
CA ARG A 245 -14.72 8.15 -5.91
C ARG A 245 -13.88 7.19 -6.77
N LEU A 246 -13.95 5.88 -6.56
CA LEU A 246 -13.13 4.91 -7.32
C LEU A 246 -13.34 4.96 -8.84
N LYS A 247 -14.48 5.48 -9.31
CA LYS A 247 -14.74 5.72 -10.74
C LYS A 247 -13.80 6.74 -11.40
N LEU A 248 -13.10 7.54 -10.60
CA LEU A 248 -12.11 8.51 -11.07
C LEU A 248 -10.80 7.83 -11.47
N LEU A 249 -10.43 6.72 -10.82
CA LEU A 249 -9.15 6.04 -11.03
C LEU A 249 -8.93 5.54 -12.46
N PRO A 250 -9.93 4.99 -13.18
CA PRO A 250 -9.74 4.54 -14.56
C PRO A 250 -9.81 5.67 -15.59
N ASP A 251 -10.16 6.91 -15.20
CA ASP A 251 -10.38 8.01 -16.13
C ASP A 251 -9.12 8.36 -16.94
N GLN A 252 -9.27 8.67 -18.23
CA GLN A 252 -8.15 8.94 -19.13
C GLN A 252 -7.41 10.25 -18.81
N ASP A 253 -8.13 11.21 -18.22
CA ASP A 253 -7.62 12.50 -17.80
C ASP A 253 -7.32 12.50 -16.28
N TYR A 254 -7.13 11.33 -15.69
CA TYR A 254 -6.87 11.18 -14.26
C TYR A 254 -5.63 11.98 -13.84
N SER A 255 -5.86 12.94 -12.95
CA SER A 255 -4.85 13.59 -12.13
C SER A 255 -4.89 13.01 -10.73
N HIS A 256 -3.76 13.10 -10.01
CA HIS A 256 -3.68 12.58 -8.65
C HIS A 256 -4.79 13.13 -7.76
N ASN A 257 -5.49 12.22 -7.10
CA ASN A 257 -6.47 12.49 -6.07
C ASN A 257 -6.16 11.61 -4.86
N SER A 258 -6.24 12.14 -3.64
CA SER A 258 -6.06 11.33 -2.43
C SER A 258 -7.31 10.48 -2.16
N PHE A 259 -7.17 9.15 -2.24
CA PHE A 259 -8.22 8.17 -1.90
C PHE A 259 -7.95 7.48 -0.56
N ALA A 260 -6.72 7.01 -0.35
CA ALA A 260 -6.29 6.28 0.82
C ALA A 260 -4.80 6.51 1.06
N ASP A 261 -4.44 7.34 2.05
CA ASP A 261 -3.04 7.69 2.31
C ASP A 261 -2.69 7.81 3.81
N ALA A 262 -3.59 7.47 4.72
CA ALA A 262 -3.25 7.41 6.15
C ALA A 262 -2.33 6.22 6.46
N THR A 263 -1.47 6.33 7.46
CA THR A 263 -0.70 5.18 7.96
C THR A 263 -1.61 4.23 8.75
N PRO A 264 -1.73 2.93 8.37
CA PRO A 264 -2.46 1.96 9.17
C PRO A 264 -1.75 1.71 10.51
N VAL A 265 -2.42 1.11 11.47
CA VAL A 265 -1.85 0.68 12.76
C VAL A 265 -2.28 -0.76 13.04
N VAL A 266 -1.32 -1.62 13.37
CA VAL A 266 -1.57 -3.00 13.78
C VAL A 266 -1.11 -3.22 15.21
N ALA A 267 -1.93 -3.87 16.02
CA ALA A 267 -1.62 -4.17 17.42
C ALA A 267 -2.35 -5.41 17.91
N GLU A 268 -1.87 -5.96 19.02
CA GLU A 268 -2.56 -7.02 19.75
C GLU A 268 -3.48 -6.39 20.80
N ALA A 269 -4.75 -6.77 20.76
CA ALA A 269 -5.77 -6.22 21.64
C ALA A 269 -6.58 -7.35 22.29
N TYR A 270 -6.94 -7.15 23.55
CA TYR A 270 -7.82 -8.04 24.29
C TYR A 270 -9.27 -7.52 24.20
N PHE A 271 -10.14 -8.25 23.50
CA PHE A 271 -11.56 -7.90 23.42
C PHE A 271 -12.44 -9.13 23.14
N GLY A 272 -13.66 -9.11 23.70
CA GLY A 272 -14.56 -10.27 23.66
C GLY A 272 -13.97 -11.51 24.33
N SER A 273 -13.27 -11.29 25.46
CA SER A 273 -12.61 -12.32 26.28
C SER A 273 -11.51 -13.12 25.57
N LYS A 274 -10.86 -12.54 24.55
CA LYS A 274 -9.72 -13.15 23.86
C LYS A 274 -8.77 -12.13 23.28
N TRP A 275 -7.50 -12.51 23.18
CA TRP A 275 -6.49 -11.78 22.43
C TRP A 275 -6.68 -11.96 20.93
N ARG A 276 -6.53 -10.85 20.21
CA ARG A 276 -6.65 -10.80 18.74
C ARG A 276 -5.63 -9.82 18.19
N THR A 277 -5.21 -10.06 16.95
CA THR A 277 -4.51 -9.04 16.16
C THR A 277 -5.55 -8.13 15.54
N THR A 278 -5.39 -6.83 15.71
CA THR A 278 -6.31 -5.80 15.21
C THR A 278 -5.54 -4.86 14.30
N LEU A 279 -6.12 -4.58 13.14
CA LEU A 279 -5.64 -3.59 12.18
C LEU A 279 -6.66 -2.47 12.11
N VAL A 280 -6.22 -1.23 12.30
CA VAL A 280 -7.04 -0.03 12.18
C VAL A 280 -6.40 0.84 11.11
N SER A 281 -7.19 1.32 10.17
CA SER A 281 -6.72 2.18 9.09
C SER A 281 -7.76 3.26 8.81
N GLY A 282 -7.29 4.50 8.67
CA GLY A 282 -8.08 5.58 8.09
C GLY A 282 -7.86 5.67 6.58
N VAL A 283 -8.60 6.55 5.91
CA VAL A 283 -8.37 6.86 4.49
C VAL A 283 -7.45 8.07 4.30
N GLY A 284 -7.18 8.86 5.34
CA GLY A 284 -6.39 10.08 5.22
C GLY A 284 -7.07 11.14 4.35
N GLY A 285 -6.31 11.97 3.65
CA GLY A 285 -6.79 13.13 2.89
C GLY A 285 -5.73 14.21 2.66
#